data_AF-A0A843KFI6-F1
#
_entry.id   AF-A0A843KFI6-F1
#
_cell.length_a   1.000
_cell.length_b   1.000
_cell.length_c   1.000
_cell.angle_alpha   90.00
_cell.angle_beta   90.00
_cell.angle_gamma   90.00
#
_symmetry.space_group_name_H-M   'P 1'
#
loop_
_entity.id
_entity.type
_entity.pdbx_description
1 polymer ?
#
loop_
_entity_poly.entity_id
_entity_poly.type
_entity_poly.pdbx_seq_one_letter_code
_entity_poly.pdbx_strand_id
1 'polypeptide(L)'
;MDDSNAEVTAKGTSVTQWNGDELIELCKQKHDRDIEAYWNSLIWHNELAEFFAGRAIEAWDESTCKITFHEKAFACEAYVVACVQSLNPMADMLGQIIYIAVLGGSNNENKVKASKISKKLQKKEYFGIKGSWDEFYESDEFSYVRAFSNTIKHRRLVRTKSIQFDITGTHGGGGNVFMPFEYNDINYPSKTVSTIVNQYRLKIREFVLNTGASINDHLKSL
;
A
#
# COMPACT_ATOMS: atom_id res chain seq x y z
N MET A 1 -34.64 -4.90 -22.63
CA MET A 1 -33.36 -4.36 -23.17
C MET A 1 -32.51 -4.16 -21.94
N ASP A 2 -31.77 -5.20 -21.60
CA ASP A 2 -30.82 -5.23 -20.48
C ASP A 2 -29.51 -4.62 -20.96
N ASP A 3 -29.07 -3.55 -20.30
CA ASP A 3 -27.73 -2.99 -20.45
C ASP A 3 -26.82 -3.65 -19.41
N SER A 4 -26.24 -4.78 -19.80
CA SER A 4 -25.04 -5.33 -19.16
C SER A 4 -23.81 -4.60 -19.73
N ASN A 5 -23.29 -3.60 -19.03
CA ASN A 5 -22.02 -2.97 -19.41
C ASN A 5 -20.85 -3.69 -18.76
N ALA A 6 -20.08 -4.35 -19.62
CA ALA A 6 -18.93 -5.17 -19.31
C ALA A 6 -17.73 -4.34 -18.82
N GLU A 7 -17.11 -4.80 -17.73
CA GLU A 7 -15.77 -4.40 -17.31
C GLU A 7 -14.74 -4.80 -18.39
N VAL A 8 -14.09 -3.80 -18.97
CA VAL A 8 -12.94 -4.00 -19.85
C VAL A 8 -11.74 -4.35 -18.98
N THR A 9 -11.46 -5.65 -18.87
CA THR A 9 -10.28 -6.21 -18.20
C THR A 9 -9.06 -6.09 -19.12
N ALA A 10 -8.09 -5.27 -18.73
CA ALA A 10 -6.78 -5.24 -19.34
C ALA A 10 -5.91 -6.38 -18.77
N LYS A 11 -5.68 -7.40 -19.60
CA LYS A 11 -4.59 -8.40 -19.56
C LYS A 11 -4.16 -8.94 -18.18
N GLY A 12 -4.72 -10.10 -17.84
CA GLY A 12 -3.88 -11.30 -17.63
C GLY A 12 -3.04 -11.40 -16.36
N THR A 13 -3.60 -11.08 -15.20
CA THR A 13 -3.21 -11.71 -13.93
C THR A 13 -4.50 -11.89 -13.14
N SER A 14 -4.93 -13.13 -12.86
CA SER A 14 -6.03 -13.31 -11.91
C SER A 14 -5.53 -12.79 -10.57
N VAL A 15 -6.04 -11.65 -10.12
CA VAL A 15 -5.74 -11.16 -8.77
C VAL A 15 -6.31 -12.20 -7.82
N THR A 16 -5.43 -13.02 -7.25
CA THR A 16 -5.83 -14.04 -6.28
C THR A 16 -6.40 -13.30 -5.08
N GLN A 17 -7.70 -13.44 -4.84
CA GLN A 17 -8.34 -12.82 -3.69
C GLN A 17 -7.84 -13.54 -2.44
N TRP A 18 -6.98 -12.87 -1.65
CA TRP A 18 -6.54 -13.44 -0.38
C TRP A 18 -7.74 -13.59 0.56
N ASN A 19 -8.03 -14.83 0.96
CA ASN A 19 -9.09 -15.14 1.90
C ASN A 19 -8.54 -15.09 3.33
N GLY A 20 -8.88 -14.02 4.05
CA GLY A 20 -8.46 -13.83 5.45
C GLY A 20 -9.15 -14.75 6.45
N ASP A 21 -10.41 -15.10 6.21
CA ASP A 21 -11.12 -16.05 7.07
C ASP A 21 -10.45 -17.44 7.01
N GLU A 22 -10.01 -17.82 5.81
CA GLU A 22 -9.22 -19.03 5.61
C GLU A 22 -7.86 -18.96 6.32
N LEU A 23 -7.16 -17.83 6.27
CA LEU A 23 -5.93 -17.64 7.04
C LEU A 23 -6.18 -17.87 8.53
N ILE A 24 -7.20 -17.22 9.08
CA ILE A 24 -7.54 -17.31 10.51
C ILE A 24 -7.87 -18.75 10.87
N GLU A 25 -8.63 -19.48 10.04
CA GLU A 25 -8.99 -20.87 10.30
C GLU A 25 -7.78 -21.81 10.25
N LEU A 26 -6.90 -21.65 9.27
CA LEU A 26 -5.65 -22.41 9.17
C LEU A 26 -4.72 -22.14 10.37
N CYS A 27 -4.78 -20.94 10.95
CA CYS A 27 -3.96 -20.55 12.09
C CYS A 27 -4.58 -20.85 13.46
N LYS A 28 -5.91 -20.97 13.58
CA LYS A 28 -6.58 -21.37 14.84
C LYS A 28 -6.11 -22.73 15.34
N GLN A 29 -5.79 -23.64 14.43
CA GLN A 29 -5.21 -24.95 14.74
C GLN A 29 -3.85 -24.84 15.47
N LYS A 30 -3.17 -23.68 15.36
CA LYS A 30 -1.88 -23.37 16.01
C LYS A 30 -2.00 -22.53 17.28
N HIS A 31 -3.21 -22.21 17.76
CA HIS A 31 -3.48 -21.40 18.96
C HIS A 31 -2.98 -19.94 18.95
N ASP A 32 -2.77 -19.34 17.76
CA ASP A 32 -2.24 -17.97 17.64
C ASP A 32 -3.35 -16.91 17.53
N ARG A 33 -3.81 -16.40 18.68
CA ARG A 33 -4.87 -15.37 18.78
C ARG A 33 -4.52 -14.02 18.15
N ASP A 34 -3.23 -13.75 17.88
CA ASP A 34 -2.80 -12.41 17.45
C ASP A 34 -2.79 -12.25 15.92
N ILE A 35 -2.88 -13.34 15.14
CA ILE A 35 -2.96 -13.27 13.67
C ILE A 35 -4.21 -12.51 13.21
N GLU A 36 -5.34 -12.73 13.88
CA GLU A 36 -6.59 -12.03 13.60
C GLU A 36 -6.45 -10.52 13.81
N ALA A 37 -5.72 -10.09 14.86
CA ALA A 37 -5.46 -8.67 15.12
C ALA A 37 -4.62 -8.01 14.02
N TYR A 38 -3.55 -8.69 13.55
CA TYR A 38 -2.74 -8.19 12.44
C TYR A 38 -3.50 -8.17 11.11
N TRP A 39 -4.31 -9.21 10.84
CA TRP A 39 -5.18 -9.26 9.67
C TRP A 39 -6.18 -8.11 9.65
N ASN A 40 -6.92 -7.92 10.75
CA ASN A 40 -7.91 -6.84 10.87
C ASN A 40 -7.24 -5.46 10.73
N SER A 41 -6.06 -5.28 11.34
CA SER A 41 -5.28 -4.05 11.19
C SER A 41 -4.85 -3.80 9.75
N LEU A 42 -4.40 -4.85 9.04
CA LEU A 42 -4.00 -4.77 7.64
C LEU A 42 -5.17 -4.35 6.72
N ILE A 43 -6.35 -4.94 6.92
CA ILE A 43 -7.57 -4.58 6.19
C ILE A 43 -7.97 -3.14 6.48
N TRP A 44 -7.99 -2.74 7.75
CA TRP A 44 -8.31 -1.37 8.15
C TRP A 44 -7.36 -0.34 7.53
N HIS A 45 -6.06 -0.65 7.50
CA HIS A 45 -5.07 0.20 6.83
C HIS A 45 -5.32 0.33 5.32
N ASN A 46 -5.72 -0.75 4.65
CA ASN A 46 -6.11 -0.68 3.24
C ASN A 46 -7.36 0.19 3.02
N GLU A 47 -8.39 0.04 3.86
CA GLU A 47 -9.62 0.84 3.80
C GLU A 47 -9.35 2.32 4.06
N LEU A 48 -8.51 2.65 5.05
CA LEU A 48 -8.08 4.03 5.31
C LEU A 48 -7.32 4.61 4.11
N ALA A 49 -6.42 3.83 3.51
CA ALA A 49 -5.68 4.28 2.33
C ALA A 49 -6.62 4.58 1.15
N GLU A 50 -7.66 3.77 0.96
CA GLU A 50 -8.70 3.99 -0.05
C GLU A 50 -9.58 5.21 0.25
N PHE A 51 -10.02 5.36 1.50
CA PHE A 51 -10.79 6.53 1.94
C PHE A 51 -10.01 7.83 1.67
N PHE A 52 -8.75 7.89 2.10
CA PHE A 52 -7.92 9.08 1.91
C PHE A 52 -7.56 9.31 0.44
N ALA A 53 -7.42 8.26 -0.36
CA ALA A 53 -7.27 8.39 -1.81
C ALA A 53 -8.49 9.07 -2.46
N GLY A 54 -9.69 8.62 -2.11
CA GLY A 54 -10.94 9.24 -2.57
C GLY A 54 -11.03 10.71 -2.17
N ARG A 55 -10.75 11.02 -0.89
CA ARG A 55 -10.74 12.41 -0.40
C ARG A 55 -9.70 13.30 -1.08
N ALA A 56 -8.52 12.76 -1.40
CA ALA A 56 -7.50 13.50 -2.13
C ALA A 56 -7.96 13.90 -3.55
N ILE A 57 -8.70 13.01 -4.22
CA ILE A 57 -9.28 13.25 -5.55
C ILE A 57 -10.42 14.28 -5.45
N GLU A 58 -11.35 14.08 -4.51
CA GLU A 58 -12.48 15.00 -4.28
C GLU A 58 -12.02 16.41 -3.92
N ALA A 59 -10.97 16.55 -3.10
CA ALA A 59 -10.42 17.85 -2.71
C ALA A 59 -9.81 18.63 -3.88
N TRP A 60 -9.39 17.91 -4.93
CA TRP A 60 -8.83 18.51 -6.13
C TRP A 60 -9.90 18.80 -7.21
N ASP A 61 -11.08 18.19 -7.11
CA ASP A 61 -12.17 18.44 -8.04
C ASP A 61 -12.60 19.92 -8.00
N GLU A 62 -12.70 20.52 -9.18
CA GLU A 62 -13.07 21.92 -9.36
C GLU A 62 -14.54 22.16 -9.01
N SER A 63 -15.37 21.11 -9.09
CA SER A 63 -16.81 21.17 -8.85
C SER A 63 -17.21 21.40 -7.39
N THR A 64 -16.29 21.17 -6.44
CA THR A 64 -16.55 21.20 -5.00
C THR A 64 -16.01 22.48 -4.34
N CYS A 65 -16.93 23.24 -3.72
CA CYS A 65 -16.73 24.33 -2.74
C CYS A 65 -16.14 25.69 -3.15
N LYS A 66 -16.61 26.73 -2.42
CA LYS A 66 -16.18 28.14 -2.41
C LYS A 66 -14.80 28.36 -1.74
N ILE A 67 -13.91 27.37 -1.77
CA ILE A 67 -12.60 27.44 -1.11
C ILE A 67 -11.52 27.89 -2.09
N THR A 68 -10.48 28.53 -1.56
CA THR A 68 -9.36 29.03 -2.35
C THR A 68 -8.53 27.88 -2.93
N PHE A 69 -7.79 28.15 -4.01
CA PHE A 69 -6.85 27.19 -4.60
C PHE A 69 -5.84 26.64 -3.58
N HIS A 70 -5.37 27.49 -2.67
CA HIS A 70 -4.43 27.10 -1.63
C HIS A 70 -5.04 26.09 -0.65
N GLU A 71 -6.29 26.29 -0.24
CA GLU A 71 -7.00 25.37 0.64
C GLU A 71 -7.27 24.01 -0.03
N LYS A 72 -7.61 24.01 -1.33
CA LYS A 72 -7.73 22.77 -2.11
C LYS A 72 -6.42 22.01 -2.17
N ALA A 73 -5.33 22.70 -2.47
CA ALA A 73 -4.01 22.10 -2.55
C ALA A 73 -3.60 21.51 -1.20
N PHE A 74 -3.75 22.27 -0.11
CA PHE A 74 -3.46 21.82 1.24
C PHE A 74 -4.29 20.60 1.66
N ALA A 75 -5.60 20.62 1.39
CA ALA A 75 -6.48 19.49 1.72
C ALA A 75 -6.08 18.23 0.95
N CYS A 76 -5.86 18.35 -0.36
CA CYS A 76 -5.38 17.26 -1.20
C CYS A 76 -4.06 16.67 -0.67
N GLU A 77 -3.11 17.52 -0.30
CA GLU A 77 -1.84 17.10 0.29
C GLU A 77 -2.02 16.35 1.60
N ALA A 78 -2.82 16.90 2.51
CA ALA A 78 -3.08 16.26 3.80
C ALA A 78 -3.68 14.85 3.63
N TYR A 79 -4.59 14.68 2.67
CA TYR A 79 -5.17 13.37 2.35
C TYR A 79 -4.15 12.41 1.72
N VAL A 80 -3.27 12.89 0.83
CA VAL A 80 -2.20 12.03 0.29
C VAL A 80 -1.22 11.59 1.38
N VAL A 81 -0.86 12.50 2.29
CA VAL A 81 -0.02 12.18 3.44
C VAL A 81 -0.69 11.11 4.30
N ALA A 82 -1.98 11.27 4.61
CA ALA A 82 -2.73 10.27 5.37
C ALA A 82 -2.79 8.92 4.65
N CYS A 83 -3.05 8.91 3.34
CA CYS A 83 -3.02 7.70 2.50
C CYS A 83 -1.66 6.97 2.59
N VAL A 84 -0.55 7.70 2.43
CA VAL A 84 0.81 7.14 2.54
C VAL A 84 1.10 6.60 3.93
N GLN A 85 0.65 7.30 4.99
CA GLN A 85 0.80 6.84 6.37
C GLN A 85 -0.07 5.61 6.67
N SER A 86 -1.15 5.38 5.93
CA SER A 86 -1.94 4.14 6.01
C SER A 86 -1.30 2.99 5.23
N LEU A 87 -0.65 3.25 4.10
CA LEU A 87 0.01 2.23 3.27
C LEU A 87 1.30 1.68 3.90
N ASN A 88 2.16 2.55 4.46
CA ASN A 88 3.48 2.15 4.93
C ASN A 88 3.47 1.04 6.01
N PRO A 89 2.58 1.06 7.03
CA PRO A 89 2.51 0.01 8.06
C PRO A 89 2.09 -1.37 7.54
N MET A 90 1.46 -1.46 6.36
CA MET A 90 0.96 -2.73 5.83
C MET A 90 2.06 -3.78 5.66
N ALA A 91 3.29 -3.36 5.31
CA ALA A 91 4.42 -4.30 5.23
C ALA A 91 4.83 -4.86 6.59
N ASP A 92 4.80 -4.06 7.66
CA ASP A 92 5.10 -4.56 9.00
C ASP A 92 3.99 -5.51 9.47
N MET A 93 2.72 -5.18 9.25
CA MET A 93 1.59 -6.07 9.58
C MET A 93 1.68 -7.41 8.85
N LEU A 94 1.91 -7.38 7.54
CA LEU A 94 2.08 -8.59 6.74
C LEU A 94 3.33 -9.38 7.16
N GLY A 95 4.42 -8.69 7.50
CA GLY A 95 5.63 -9.31 8.04
C GLY A 95 5.39 -10.02 9.38
N GLN A 96 4.53 -9.48 10.25
CA GLN A 96 4.11 -10.15 11.49
C GLN A 96 3.29 -11.40 11.19
N ILE A 97 2.34 -11.32 10.26
CA ILE A 97 1.55 -12.49 9.82
C ILE A 97 2.48 -13.60 9.33
N ILE A 98 3.44 -13.29 8.45
CA ILE A 98 4.44 -14.26 7.99
C ILE A 98 5.23 -14.83 9.17
N TYR A 99 5.69 -13.98 10.09
CA TYR A 99 6.51 -14.43 11.20
C TYR A 99 5.77 -15.41 12.13
N ILE A 100 4.49 -15.16 12.41
CA ILE A 100 3.70 -16.00 13.30
C ILE A 100 3.24 -17.25 12.54
N ALA A 101 2.53 -17.08 11.43
CA ALA A 101 1.86 -18.17 10.73
C ALA A 101 2.83 -19.15 10.05
N VAL A 102 3.92 -18.62 9.47
CA VAL A 102 4.84 -19.38 8.60
C VAL A 102 6.13 -19.73 9.33
N LEU A 103 6.73 -18.77 10.04
CA LEU A 103 8.03 -18.95 10.68
C LEU A 103 7.93 -19.54 12.10
N GLY A 104 6.73 -19.71 12.64
CA GLY A 104 6.49 -20.27 13.98
C GLY A 104 7.06 -19.40 15.10
N GLY A 105 7.17 -18.09 14.87
CA GLY A 105 7.64 -17.15 15.86
C GLY A 105 6.56 -16.80 16.88
N SER A 106 6.94 -16.59 18.14
CA SER A 106 6.00 -16.09 19.15
C SER A 106 5.76 -14.58 19.01
N ASN A 107 4.58 -14.13 19.45
CA ASN A 107 4.20 -12.72 19.44
C ASN A 107 5.15 -11.87 20.29
N ASN A 108 6.05 -11.20 19.59
CA ASN A 108 6.85 -10.14 20.16
C ASN A 108 6.97 -9.07 19.08
N GLU A 109 6.05 -8.13 19.14
CA GLU A 109 5.93 -6.98 18.22
C GLU A 109 7.29 -6.32 17.96
N ASN A 110 8.13 -6.20 18.99
CA ASN A 110 9.43 -5.54 18.92
C ASN A 110 10.53 -6.35 18.22
N LYS A 111 10.35 -7.66 18.03
CA LYS A 111 11.36 -8.56 17.45
C LYS A 111 11.26 -8.71 15.94
N VAL A 112 10.13 -8.33 15.35
CA VAL A 112 9.87 -8.51 13.92
C VAL A 112 9.80 -7.13 13.27
N LYS A 113 10.65 -6.93 12.27
CA LYS A 113 10.61 -5.78 11.38
C LYS A 113 10.44 -6.31 9.97
N ALA A 114 9.65 -5.66 9.12
CA ALA A 114 9.49 -6.07 7.73
C ALA A 114 10.86 -6.28 7.05
N SER A 115 11.83 -5.40 7.29
CA SER A 115 13.19 -5.49 6.75
C SER A 115 13.97 -6.78 7.08
N LYS A 116 13.51 -7.55 8.07
CA LYS A 116 14.14 -8.80 8.51
C LYS A 116 13.44 -10.04 7.93
N ILE A 117 12.27 -9.90 7.30
CA ILE A 117 11.47 -11.03 6.81
C ILE A 117 12.18 -11.75 5.67
N SER A 118 12.70 -11.03 4.66
CA SER A 118 13.45 -11.65 3.55
C SER A 118 14.60 -12.54 4.04
N LYS A 119 15.36 -12.07 5.04
CA LYS A 119 16.45 -12.86 5.66
C LYS A 119 15.96 -14.09 6.41
N LYS A 120 14.77 -14.05 7.00
CA LYS A 120 14.18 -15.19 7.70
C LYS A 120 13.63 -16.22 6.71
N LEU A 121 13.06 -15.77 5.60
CA LEU A 121 12.54 -16.61 4.53
C LEU A 121 13.64 -17.34 3.74
N GLN A 122 14.88 -16.86 3.75
CA GLN A 122 16.02 -17.56 3.11
C GLN A 122 16.39 -18.91 3.74
N LYS A 123 15.91 -19.19 4.96
CA LYS A 123 16.36 -20.38 5.71
C LYS A 123 15.70 -21.69 5.28
N LYS A 124 14.56 -21.62 4.59
CA LYS A 124 13.78 -22.78 4.14
C LYS A 124 13.02 -22.41 2.86
N GLU A 125 12.58 -23.41 2.12
CA GLU A 125 11.67 -23.21 1.00
C GLU A 125 10.24 -22.98 1.54
N TYR A 126 9.66 -21.84 1.20
CA TYR A 126 8.30 -21.45 1.56
C TYR A 126 7.56 -21.19 0.25
N PHE A 127 6.53 -22.00 -0.04
CA PHE A 127 5.76 -22.02 -1.30
C PHE A 127 5.44 -20.61 -1.81
N GLY A 128 6.25 -20.06 -2.72
CA GLY A 128 6.04 -18.74 -3.32
C GLY A 128 6.21 -17.52 -2.39
N ILE A 129 6.08 -17.68 -1.06
CA ILE A 129 6.04 -16.56 -0.08
C ILE A 129 7.25 -15.65 -0.21
N LYS A 130 8.46 -16.21 -0.35
CA LYS A 130 9.67 -15.39 -0.50
C LYS A 130 9.62 -14.53 -1.76
N GLY A 131 9.18 -15.10 -2.88
CA GLY A 131 9.09 -14.39 -4.15
C GLY A 131 8.11 -13.22 -4.06
N SER A 132 6.89 -13.49 -3.58
CA SER A 132 5.86 -12.45 -3.43
C SER A 132 6.25 -11.38 -2.42
N TRP A 133 6.90 -11.77 -1.31
CA TRP A 133 7.36 -10.83 -0.29
C TRP A 133 8.48 -9.92 -0.80
N ASP A 134 9.48 -10.48 -1.49
CA ASP A 134 10.58 -9.67 -2.02
C ASP A 134 10.08 -8.74 -3.14
N GLU A 135 9.18 -9.23 -4.01
CA GLU A 135 8.51 -8.40 -5.02
C GLU A 135 7.79 -7.21 -4.37
N PHE A 136 7.05 -7.44 -3.28
CA PHE A 136 6.43 -6.36 -2.51
C PHE A 136 7.46 -5.40 -1.90
N TYR A 137 8.37 -5.94 -1.09
CA TYR A 137 9.21 -5.15 -0.20
C TYR A 137 10.30 -4.34 -0.93
N GLU A 138 10.71 -4.85 -2.11
CA GLU A 138 11.71 -4.25 -2.98
C GLU A 138 11.09 -3.45 -4.13
N SER A 139 9.76 -3.43 -4.29
CA SER A 139 9.07 -2.64 -5.31
C SER A 139 9.38 -1.14 -5.23
N ASP A 140 9.41 -0.49 -6.39
CA ASP A 140 9.59 0.97 -6.48
C ASP A 140 8.44 1.72 -5.80
N GLU A 141 7.22 1.20 -5.93
CA GLU A 141 6.01 1.76 -5.32
C GLU A 141 6.11 1.77 -3.80
N PHE A 142 6.43 0.62 -3.19
CA PHE A 142 6.56 0.54 -1.75
C PHE A 142 7.81 1.27 -1.24
N SER A 143 8.92 1.21 -1.99
CA SER A 143 10.14 1.97 -1.68
C SER A 143 9.86 3.46 -1.60
N TYR A 144 9.12 4.02 -2.57
CA TYR A 144 8.70 5.41 -2.57
C TYR A 144 7.80 5.73 -1.37
N VAL A 145 6.74 4.96 -1.14
CA VAL A 145 5.80 5.15 -0.02
C VAL A 145 6.52 5.12 1.33
N ARG A 146 7.42 4.15 1.51
CA ARG A 146 8.23 4.00 2.72
C ARG A 146 9.16 5.20 2.93
N ALA A 147 9.86 5.64 1.90
CA ALA A 147 10.74 6.80 1.98
C ALA A 147 9.96 8.09 2.25
N PHE A 148 8.80 8.25 1.61
CA PHE A 148 7.91 9.39 1.80
C PHE A 148 7.38 9.46 3.23
N SER A 149 6.82 8.36 3.75
CA SER A 149 6.33 8.26 5.13
C SER A 149 7.43 8.59 6.15
N ASN A 150 8.62 8.01 5.97
CA ASN A 150 9.75 8.25 6.85
C ASN A 150 10.29 9.68 6.76
N THR A 151 10.29 10.29 5.58
CA THR A 151 10.70 11.69 5.39
C THR A 151 9.78 12.63 6.16
N ILE A 152 8.46 12.42 6.06
CA ILE A 152 7.46 13.20 6.80
C ILE A 152 7.61 13.00 8.30
N LYS A 153 7.76 11.75 8.75
CA LYS A 153 7.83 11.40 10.17
C LYS A 153 9.08 11.96 10.86
N HIS A 154 10.22 11.98 10.18
CA HIS A 154 11.52 12.20 10.82
C HIS A 154 12.26 13.46 10.37
N ARG A 155 11.89 14.08 9.25
CA ARG A 155 12.65 15.19 8.66
C ARG A 155 11.79 16.42 8.40
N ARG A 156 10.89 16.32 7.44
CA ARG A 156 10.08 17.44 6.93
C ARG A 156 8.95 16.95 6.03
N LEU A 157 7.93 17.77 5.84
CA LEU A 157 6.94 17.55 4.78
C LEU A 157 7.63 17.50 3.41
N VAL A 158 7.22 16.53 2.57
CA VAL A 158 7.62 16.52 1.16
C VAL A 158 6.90 17.67 0.49
N ARG A 159 7.67 18.63 -0.02
CA ARG A 159 7.11 19.85 -0.61
C ARG A 159 6.28 19.49 -1.83
N THR A 160 5.20 20.20 -1.99
CA THR A 160 4.36 20.14 -3.16
C THR A 160 4.57 21.37 -4.02
N LYS A 161 4.31 21.18 -5.30
CA LYS A 161 4.12 22.28 -6.24
C LYS A 161 2.82 21.99 -6.96
N SER A 162 1.85 22.87 -6.78
CA SER A 162 0.66 22.84 -7.61
C SER A 162 1.05 23.29 -9.01
N ILE A 163 0.82 22.43 -10.00
CA ILE A 163 1.07 22.76 -11.40
C ILE A 163 -0.29 23.12 -12.01
N GLN A 164 -0.46 24.40 -12.36
CA GLN A 164 -1.54 24.82 -13.27
C GLN A 164 -1.25 24.23 -14.65
N PHE A 165 -2.25 23.60 -15.28
CA PHE A 165 -2.05 22.91 -16.54
C PHE A 165 -2.18 23.80 -17.77
N ASP A 166 -1.50 23.30 -18.80
CA ASP A 166 -1.48 23.68 -20.20
C ASP A 166 -2.90 23.84 -20.79
N ILE A 167 -3.14 25.03 -21.36
CA ILE A 167 -4.41 25.50 -21.93
C ILE A 167 -4.76 24.74 -23.23
N THR A 168 -3.86 23.91 -23.76
CA THR A 168 -4.04 23.24 -25.06
C THR A 168 -4.77 21.89 -25.03
N GLY A 169 -5.06 21.33 -23.85
CA GLY A 169 -5.91 20.13 -23.71
C GLY A 169 -5.33 18.82 -24.29
N THR A 170 -4.07 18.80 -24.70
CA THR A 170 -3.43 17.64 -25.34
C THR A 170 -2.79 16.65 -24.35
N HIS A 171 -2.51 17.09 -23.12
CA HIS A 171 -1.94 16.27 -22.05
C HIS A 171 -2.80 16.48 -20.79
N GLY A 172 -3.52 15.44 -20.38
CA GLY A 172 -4.58 15.53 -19.38
C GLY A 172 -4.20 16.25 -18.08
N GLY A 173 -4.92 17.36 -17.82
CA GLY A 173 -5.47 17.75 -16.51
C GLY A 173 -4.53 18.26 -15.42
N GLY A 174 -4.77 19.52 -14.99
CA GLY A 174 -4.36 20.15 -13.73
C GLY A 174 -3.94 19.20 -12.60
N GLY A 175 -2.79 19.39 -11.95
CA GLY A 175 -2.37 18.43 -10.90
C GLY A 175 -1.40 18.95 -9.85
N ASN A 176 -1.65 18.56 -8.60
CA ASN A 176 -0.67 18.64 -7.53
C ASN A 176 0.44 17.60 -7.73
N VAL A 177 1.69 18.07 -7.63
CA VAL A 177 2.87 17.21 -7.75
C VAL A 177 3.69 17.33 -6.47
N PHE A 178 4.05 16.18 -5.89
CA PHE A 178 5.06 16.12 -4.85
C PHE A 178 6.43 16.25 -5.50
N MET A 179 7.19 17.23 -5.03
CA MET A 179 8.52 17.52 -5.53
C MET A 179 9.47 16.36 -5.23
N PRO A 180 10.56 16.21 -5.99
CA PRO A 180 11.59 15.23 -5.69
C PRO A 180 12.13 15.43 -4.27
N PHE A 181 12.48 14.34 -3.61
CA PHE A 181 13.04 14.36 -2.26
C PHE A 181 14.13 13.29 -2.11
N GLU A 182 14.99 13.49 -1.12
CA GLU A 182 16.09 12.58 -0.82
C GLU A 182 15.87 11.93 0.54
N TYR A 183 16.05 10.61 0.59
CA TYR A 183 15.97 9.83 1.82
C TYR A 183 17.03 8.72 1.81
N ASN A 184 17.88 8.68 2.85
CA ASN A 184 19.03 7.78 2.96
C ASN A 184 19.88 7.72 1.67
N ASP A 185 20.31 8.88 1.18
CA ASP A 185 21.15 9.04 -0.02
C ASP A 185 20.51 8.54 -1.34
N ILE A 186 19.22 8.21 -1.32
CA ILE A 186 18.43 7.84 -2.50
C ILE A 186 17.55 9.02 -2.90
N ASN A 187 17.64 9.41 -4.17
CA ASN A 187 16.80 10.44 -4.78
C ASN A 187 15.51 9.81 -5.32
N TYR A 188 14.37 10.25 -4.78
CA TYR A 188 13.05 9.85 -5.24
C TYR A 188 12.49 10.93 -6.18
N PRO A 189 12.03 10.55 -7.39
CA PRO A 189 11.55 11.50 -8.38
C PRO A 189 10.20 12.11 -7.98
N SER A 190 9.81 13.20 -8.64
CA SER A 190 8.49 13.80 -8.45
C SER A 190 7.37 12.83 -8.82
N LYS A 191 6.27 12.86 -8.06
CA LYS A 191 5.06 12.08 -8.36
C LYS A 191 3.82 12.94 -8.28
N THR A 192 2.89 12.72 -9.21
CA THR A 192 1.57 13.35 -9.14
C THR A 192 0.77 12.72 -8.00
N VAL A 193 -0.21 13.45 -7.48
CA VAL A 193 -1.20 12.89 -6.53
C VAL A 193 -1.81 11.61 -7.08
N SER A 194 -2.26 11.63 -8.34
CA SER A 194 -2.88 10.47 -9.00
C SER A 194 -1.97 9.25 -9.04
N THR A 195 -0.67 9.43 -9.32
CA THR A 195 0.29 8.30 -9.28
C THR A 195 0.33 7.66 -7.90
N ILE A 196 0.35 8.45 -6.83
CA ILE A 196 0.41 7.90 -5.46
C ILE A 196 -0.91 7.22 -5.10
N VAL A 197 -2.04 7.93 -5.24
CA VAL A 197 -3.33 7.46 -4.70
C VAL A 197 -4.04 6.41 -5.58
N ASN A 198 -3.78 6.41 -6.89
CA ASN A 198 -4.38 5.46 -7.82
C ASN A 198 -3.42 4.34 -8.21
N GLN A 199 -2.17 4.65 -8.55
CA GLN A 199 -1.26 3.60 -9.05
C GLN A 199 -0.55 2.89 -7.90
N TYR A 200 0.16 3.62 -7.04
CA TYR A 200 0.98 3.02 -5.98
C TYR A 200 0.12 2.32 -4.93
N ARG A 201 -1.00 2.94 -4.51
CA ARG A 201 -1.97 2.32 -3.61
C ARG A 201 -2.47 0.96 -4.14
N LEU A 202 -2.90 0.92 -5.40
CA LEU A 202 -3.45 -0.31 -5.99
C LEU A 202 -2.36 -1.39 -6.14
N LYS A 203 -1.14 -1.01 -6.52
CA LYS A 203 -0.01 -1.95 -6.58
C LYS A 203 0.39 -2.51 -5.22
N ILE A 204 0.47 -1.67 -4.20
CA ILE A 204 0.73 -2.14 -2.82
C ILE A 204 -0.38 -3.09 -2.35
N ARG A 205 -1.66 -2.79 -2.64
CA ARG A 205 -2.77 -3.70 -2.34
C ARG A 205 -2.61 -5.05 -3.06
N GLU A 206 -2.27 -5.02 -4.35
CA GLU A 206 -2.01 -6.24 -5.14
C GLU A 206 -0.88 -7.07 -4.52
N PHE A 207 0.24 -6.46 -4.17
CA PHE A 207 1.37 -7.14 -3.52
C PHE A 207 0.98 -7.80 -2.19
N VAL A 208 0.16 -7.11 -1.39
CA VAL A 208 -0.34 -7.62 -0.12
C VAL A 208 -1.24 -8.83 -0.35
N LEU A 209 -2.16 -8.77 -1.32
CA LEU A 209 -3.05 -9.89 -1.67
C LEU A 209 -2.25 -11.09 -2.21
N ASN A 210 -1.29 -10.87 -3.11
CA ASN A 210 -0.48 -11.95 -3.69
C ASN A 210 0.38 -12.64 -2.63
N THR A 211 0.98 -11.86 -1.73
CA THR A 211 1.76 -12.43 -0.61
C THR A 211 0.85 -13.19 0.34
N GLY A 212 -0.32 -12.64 0.65
CA GLY A 212 -1.33 -13.30 1.46
C GLY A 212 -1.82 -14.63 0.90
N ALA A 213 -2.13 -14.68 -0.39
CA ALA A 213 -2.50 -15.92 -1.07
C ALA A 213 -1.37 -16.96 -0.96
N SER A 214 -0.12 -16.55 -1.14
CA SER A 214 1.05 -17.43 -0.97
C SER A 214 1.17 -17.96 0.47
N ILE A 215 0.76 -17.19 1.49
CA ILE A 215 0.70 -17.65 2.88
C ILE A 215 -0.34 -18.77 3.02
N ASN A 216 -1.55 -18.58 2.50
CA ASN A 216 -2.60 -19.59 2.57
C ASN A 216 -2.19 -20.88 1.84
N ASP A 217 -1.61 -20.76 0.64
CA ASP A 217 -1.16 -21.91 -0.16
C ASP A 217 -0.06 -22.69 0.58
N HIS A 218 0.89 -21.99 1.19
CA HIS A 218 1.89 -22.63 2.03
C HIS A 218 1.25 -23.37 3.22
N LEU A 219 0.33 -22.72 3.94
CA LEU A 219 -0.32 -23.34 5.11
C LEU A 219 -1.14 -24.58 4.75
N LYS A 220 -1.78 -24.61 3.57
CA LYS A 220 -2.51 -25.79 3.06
C LYS A 220 -1.60 -26.95 2.68
N SER A 221 -0.34 -26.67 2.36
CA SER A 221 0.65 -27.68 1.98
C SER A 221 1.34 -28.36 3.16
N LEU A 222 1.15 -27.83 4.38
CA LEU A 222 1.67 -28.39 5.64
C LEU A 222 0.78 -29.52 6.17
#